data_AF-A0A915YTR2-F1
#
_entry.id   AF-A0A915YTR2-F1
#
_cell.length_a   1.000
_cell.length_b   1.000
_cell.length_c   1.000
_cell.angle_alpha   90.00
_cell.angle_beta   90.00
_cell.angle_gamma   90.00
#
_symmetry.space_group_name_H-M   'P 1'
#
loop_
_entity.id
_entity.type
_entity.pdbx_description
1 polymer ?
#
loop_
_entity_poly.entity_id
_entity_poly.type
_entity_poly.pdbx_seq_one_letter_code
_entity_poly.pdbx_strand_id
1 'polypeptide(L)'
;MSRARTSDDIWWARIFDRLDEFLHNYPKLPKNSITENNLPLHIGSKVTIRNYNTFLHHYGSSGYKFRFILNSDNTTGEVYIIGMTSTAHEDIIIRLQEFFKVPNNGVVDDPPIIVTGQVLHYVPGGTRVETAPDACVRPNVAFVPKPAVSTVIPLPPGDTCGNPHARIMCEVAVGQSVGELGRKCSSWIREPYVRAVISIKILEPILNMREPTTGYYYRAMTAKLYRQGMAVQSWDFGNIKKHSRDPVNDPPGCNAPNLAAYQITIPISEVFWDPPYPIPPGYTPAIPLNIVGTNFVVDLYRIQRVALQAQIP
;
A
#
# COMPACT_ATOMS: atom_id res chain seq x y z
N MET A 1 -0.63 7.97 52.58
CA MET A 1 0.15 6.74 52.87
C MET A 1 0.05 5.83 51.66
N SER A 2 1.11 5.69 50.86
CA SER A 2 1.13 4.72 49.76
C SER A 2 1.42 3.34 50.34
N ARG A 3 0.52 2.39 50.11
CA ARG A 3 0.72 0.98 50.48
C ARG A 3 1.87 0.43 49.64
N ALA A 4 2.98 0.05 50.27
CA ALA A 4 4.08 -0.63 49.59
C ALA A 4 3.56 -2.00 49.08
N ARG A 5 3.71 -2.28 47.78
CA ARG A 5 3.39 -3.58 47.19
C ARG A 5 4.30 -4.64 47.82
N THR A 6 3.73 -5.73 48.33
CA THR A 6 4.50 -6.81 48.95
C THR A 6 5.17 -7.68 47.88
N SER A 7 6.20 -8.45 48.26
CA SER A 7 6.97 -9.33 47.37
C SER A 7 6.08 -10.33 46.61
N ASP A 8 5.00 -10.81 47.26
CA ASP A 8 4.08 -11.77 46.68
C ASP A 8 3.18 -11.13 45.61
N ASP A 9 2.76 -9.87 45.78
CA ASP A 9 2.01 -9.12 44.76
C ASP A 9 2.82 -8.92 43.48
N ILE A 10 4.14 -8.71 43.62
CA ILE A 10 5.07 -8.57 42.49
C ILE A 10 5.30 -9.92 41.79
N TRP A 11 5.34 -11.01 42.54
CA TRP A 11 5.52 -12.36 42.01
C TRP A 11 4.29 -12.84 41.24
N TRP A 12 3.08 -12.62 41.78
CA TRP A 12 1.82 -12.92 41.09
C TRP A 12 1.63 -12.09 39.83
N ALA A 13 1.91 -10.78 39.88
CA ALA A 13 1.88 -9.93 38.68
C ALA A 13 2.81 -10.47 37.58
N ARG A 14 4.03 -10.91 37.92
CA ARG A 14 4.96 -11.52 36.95
C ARG A 14 4.47 -12.84 36.37
N ILE A 15 3.74 -13.64 37.14
CA ILE A 15 3.15 -14.91 36.66
C ILE A 15 1.96 -14.63 35.75
N PHE A 16 1.08 -13.70 36.11
CA PHE A 16 -0.02 -13.28 35.26
C PHE A 16 0.47 -12.62 33.97
N ASP A 17 1.51 -11.79 34.03
CA ASP A 17 2.15 -11.22 32.84
C ASP A 17 2.73 -12.31 31.93
N ARG A 18 3.35 -13.36 32.49
CA ARG A 18 3.83 -14.51 31.70
C ARG A 18 2.67 -15.34 31.14
N LEU A 19 1.63 -15.61 31.91
CA LEU A 19 0.46 -16.37 31.43
C LEU A 19 -0.29 -15.61 30.33
N ASP A 20 -0.44 -14.30 30.48
CA ASP A 20 -1.03 -13.43 29.46
C ASP A 20 -0.09 -13.26 28.25
N GLU A 21 1.23 -13.32 28.39
CA GLU A 21 2.16 -13.47 27.26
C GLU A 21 1.97 -14.80 26.51
N PHE A 22 1.53 -15.87 27.17
CA PHE A 22 1.36 -17.19 26.54
C PHE A 22 -0.07 -17.50 26.04
N LEU A 23 -1.11 -16.88 26.62
CA LEU A 23 -2.53 -17.24 26.38
C LEU A 23 -3.36 -16.10 25.75
N HIS A 24 -2.76 -14.94 25.49
CA HIS A 24 -3.46 -13.84 24.85
C HIS A 24 -3.94 -14.17 23.42
N ASN A 25 -5.24 -14.02 23.19
CA ASN A 25 -5.88 -14.13 21.86
C ASN A 25 -6.00 -12.74 21.18
N TYR A 26 -5.02 -11.87 21.43
CA TYR A 26 -4.93 -10.52 20.86
C TYR A 26 -3.48 -10.21 20.50
N PRO A 27 -3.20 -9.35 19.50
CA PRO A 27 -1.81 -9.07 19.14
C PRO A 27 -1.12 -8.15 20.16
N LYS A 28 0.19 -8.34 20.38
CA LYS A 28 1.02 -7.48 21.23
C LYS A 28 2.23 -6.95 20.48
N LEU A 29 2.42 -5.64 20.47
CA LEU A 29 3.64 -5.04 19.94
C LEU A 29 4.85 -5.47 20.77
N PRO A 30 6.03 -5.64 20.15
CA PRO A 30 7.25 -5.96 20.87
C PRO A 30 7.60 -4.83 21.84
N LYS A 31 8.01 -5.19 23.07
CA LYS A 31 8.43 -4.24 24.12
C LYS A 31 9.77 -3.57 23.79
N ASN A 32 10.62 -4.25 23.01
CA ASN A 32 11.93 -3.78 22.60
C ASN A 32 11.92 -3.36 21.13
N SER A 33 12.85 -2.49 20.74
CA SER A 33 13.08 -2.16 19.33
C SER A 33 13.42 -3.42 18.53
N ILE A 34 12.75 -3.60 17.40
CA ILE A 34 13.02 -4.69 16.46
C ILE A 34 13.76 -4.14 15.24
N THR A 35 14.54 -4.99 14.57
CA THR A 35 15.21 -4.65 13.30
C THR A 35 14.55 -5.42 12.16
N GLU A 36 14.72 -4.96 10.91
CA GLU A 36 14.16 -5.65 9.73
C GLU A 36 14.64 -7.12 9.63
N ASN A 37 15.85 -7.42 10.12
CA ASN A 37 16.39 -8.79 10.16
C ASN A 37 15.60 -9.75 11.07
N ASN A 38 14.75 -9.23 11.96
CA ASN A 38 13.89 -10.03 12.84
C ASN A 38 12.52 -10.34 12.22
N LEU A 39 12.27 -9.89 10.98
CA LEU A 39 10.98 -10.06 10.32
C LEU A 39 10.96 -11.35 9.46
N PRO A 40 9.80 -12.03 9.35
CA PRO A 40 8.52 -11.70 9.98
C PRO A 40 8.49 -12.05 11.47
N LEU A 41 8.05 -11.12 12.32
CA LEU A 41 7.95 -11.33 13.76
C LEU A 41 6.52 -11.72 14.13
N HIS A 42 6.34 -12.88 14.77
CA HIS A 42 5.04 -13.32 15.28
C HIS A 42 4.66 -12.55 16.54
N ILE A 43 3.44 -12.01 16.58
CA ILE A 43 2.97 -11.10 17.64
C ILE A 43 1.59 -11.47 18.21
N GLY A 44 0.99 -12.57 17.74
CA GLY A 44 -0.30 -13.03 18.26
C GLY A 44 -0.74 -14.33 17.61
N SER A 45 -1.32 -15.22 18.42
CA SER A 45 -1.84 -16.52 18.01
C SER A 45 -3.32 -16.66 18.33
N LYS A 46 -4.06 -17.43 17.52
CA LYS A 46 -5.51 -17.66 17.67
C LYS A 46 -6.29 -16.34 17.85
N VAL A 47 -5.84 -15.28 17.19
CA VAL A 47 -6.45 -13.96 17.25
C VAL A 47 -7.70 -13.97 16.38
N THR A 48 -8.84 -13.53 16.93
CA THR A 48 -10.06 -13.39 16.12
C THR A 48 -9.93 -12.24 15.12
N ILE A 49 -10.64 -12.31 14.00
CA ILE A 49 -10.67 -11.22 13.00
C ILE A 49 -11.06 -9.88 13.64
N ARG A 50 -12.05 -9.89 14.55
CA ARG A 50 -12.48 -8.70 15.29
C ARG A 50 -11.36 -8.10 16.14
N ASN A 51 -10.65 -8.94 16.90
CA ASN A 51 -9.53 -8.48 17.73
C ASN A 51 -8.39 -7.93 16.87
N TYR A 52 -8.11 -8.57 15.73
CA TYR A 52 -7.10 -8.09 14.80
C TYR A 52 -7.48 -6.73 14.20
N ASN A 53 -8.68 -6.55 13.66
CA ASN A 53 -9.11 -5.26 13.11
C ASN A 53 -9.10 -4.18 14.20
N THR A 54 -9.55 -4.53 15.41
CA THR A 54 -9.49 -3.60 16.56
C THR A 54 -8.05 -3.18 16.85
N PHE A 55 -7.11 -4.13 16.91
CA PHE A 55 -5.69 -3.84 17.03
C PHE A 55 -5.19 -2.93 15.89
N LEU A 56 -5.58 -3.22 14.65
CA LEU A 56 -5.15 -2.45 13.48
C LEU A 56 -5.68 -1.00 13.51
N HIS A 57 -6.89 -0.75 13.99
CA HIS A 57 -7.38 0.62 14.19
C HIS A 57 -6.59 1.42 15.22
N HIS A 58 -6.00 0.76 16.23
CA HIS A 58 -5.21 1.42 17.27
C HIS A 58 -3.72 1.56 16.89
N TYR A 59 -3.20 0.62 16.10
CA TYR A 59 -1.76 0.48 15.88
C TYR A 59 -1.36 0.46 14.39
N GLY A 60 -2.28 0.59 13.44
CA GLY A 60 -2.00 0.53 12.00
C GLY A 60 -0.99 1.58 11.53
N SER A 61 -0.94 2.73 12.18
CA SER A 61 0.02 3.82 11.92
C SER A 61 1.26 3.78 12.82
N SER A 62 1.53 2.68 13.51
CA SER A 62 2.66 2.55 14.47
C SER A 62 4.05 2.46 13.81
N GLY A 63 4.13 2.65 12.49
CA GLY A 63 5.35 2.44 11.71
C GLY A 63 5.59 0.97 11.35
N TYR A 64 4.70 0.04 11.72
CA TYR A 64 4.77 -1.37 11.36
C TYR A 64 3.72 -1.75 10.31
N LYS A 65 4.08 -2.69 9.44
CA LYS A 65 3.13 -3.38 8.55
C LYS A 65 2.77 -4.74 9.13
N PHE A 66 1.48 -4.99 9.31
CA PHE A 66 0.96 -6.21 9.89
C PHE A 66 0.41 -7.17 8.84
N ARG A 67 0.46 -8.47 9.14
CA ARG A 67 -0.18 -9.53 8.35
C ARG A 67 -0.98 -10.44 9.27
N PHE A 68 -2.21 -10.70 8.88
CA PHE A 68 -3.07 -11.71 9.50
C PHE A 68 -3.14 -12.94 8.59
N ILE A 69 -2.81 -14.12 9.12
CA ILE A 69 -2.93 -15.41 8.43
C ILE A 69 -4.08 -16.17 9.07
N LEU A 70 -5.14 -16.38 8.31
CA LEU A 70 -6.32 -17.11 8.78
C LEU A 70 -5.99 -18.59 9.02
N ASN A 71 -6.41 -19.11 10.16
CA ASN A 71 -6.32 -20.52 10.51
C ASN A 71 -7.40 -21.34 9.78
N SER A 72 -7.27 -22.66 9.78
CA SER A 72 -8.22 -23.58 9.14
C SER A 72 -9.64 -23.52 9.73
N ASP A 73 -9.80 -22.95 10.92
CA ASP A 73 -11.10 -22.72 11.56
C ASP A 73 -11.87 -21.52 10.96
N ASN A 74 -11.27 -20.79 10.02
CA ASN A 74 -11.80 -19.60 9.35
C ASN A 74 -12.29 -18.47 10.29
N THR A 75 -11.93 -18.52 11.57
CA THR A 75 -12.42 -17.59 12.59
C THR A 75 -11.30 -16.96 13.40
N THR A 76 -10.15 -17.64 13.50
CA THR A 76 -8.95 -17.15 14.15
C THR A 76 -7.77 -17.11 13.18
N GLY A 77 -6.69 -16.47 13.60
CA GLY A 77 -5.47 -16.40 12.80
C GLY A 77 -4.25 -15.99 13.59
N GLU A 78 -3.13 -16.03 12.89
CA GLU A 78 -1.81 -15.68 13.38
C GLU A 78 -1.43 -14.29 12.87
N VAL A 79 -0.86 -13.45 13.75
CA VAL A 79 -0.54 -12.06 13.44
C VAL A 79 0.97 -11.86 13.44
N TYR A 80 1.47 -11.20 12.39
CA TYR A 80 2.88 -10.94 12.20
C TYR A 80 3.15 -9.46 11.91
N ILE A 81 4.29 -8.95 12.36
CA ILE A 81 4.93 -7.78 11.76
C ILE A 81 5.74 -8.29 10.56
N ILE A 82 5.46 -7.73 9.37
CA ILE A 82 6.08 -8.16 8.10
C ILE A 82 6.85 -7.03 7.41
N GLY A 83 6.84 -5.85 7.99
CA GLY A 83 7.56 -4.70 7.45
C GLY A 83 7.60 -3.58 8.45
N MET A 84 8.53 -2.67 8.23
CA MET A 84 8.69 -1.45 8.99
C MET A 84 8.71 -0.27 8.03
N THR A 85 8.25 0.86 8.52
CA THR A 85 8.27 2.12 7.80
C THR A 85 9.68 2.69 7.86
N SER A 86 10.20 3.09 6.70
CA SER A 86 11.48 3.80 6.60
C SER A 86 11.24 5.15 5.93
N THR A 87 12.16 6.10 6.12
CA THR A 87 12.10 7.40 5.43
C THR A 87 11.98 7.22 3.92
N ALA A 88 12.74 6.29 3.35
CA ALA A 88 12.66 5.97 1.92
C ALA A 88 11.27 5.46 1.50
N HIS A 89 10.64 4.64 2.32
CA HIS A 89 9.29 4.16 2.06
C HIS A 89 8.28 5.31 2.01
N GLU A 90 8.28 6.19 3.01
CA GLU A 90 7.35 7.31 3.10
C GLU A 90 7.59 8.37 2.02
N ASP A 91 8.85 8.70 1.73
CA ASP A 91 9.17 9.69 0.69
C ASP A 91 8.70 9.21 -0.69
N ILE A 92 8.83 7.91 -0.98
CA ILE A 92 8.31 7.31 -2.22
C ILE A 92 6.79 7.38 -2.25
N ILE A 93 6.10 7.09 -1.14
CA ILE A 93 4.64 7.19 -1.04
C ILE A 93 4.19 8.62 -1.30
N ILE A 94 4.80 9.60 -0.62
CA ILE A 94 4.50 11.03 -0.81
C ILE A 94 4.66 11.39 -2.29
N ARG A 95 5.79 11.02 -2.89
CA ARG A 95 6.05 11.30 -4.31
C ARG A 95 5.03 10.65 -5.23
N LEU A 96 4.61 9.43 -4.92
CA LEU A 96 3.58 8.71 -5.67
C LEU A 96 2.21 9.41 -5.56
N GLN A 97 1.84 9.84 -4.35
CA GLN A 97 0.60 10.59 -4.11
C GLN A 97 0.59 11.93 -4.87
N GLU A 98 1.73 12.63 -4.95
CA GLU A 98 1.85 13.87 -5.73
C GLU A 98 1.50 13.66 -7.21
N PHE A 99 1.96 12.58 -7.84
CA PHE A 99 1.59 12.27 -9.22
C PHE A 99 0.08 12.12 -9.42
N PHE A 100 -0.62 11.54 -8.44
CA PHE A 100 -2.08 11.37 -8.48
C PHE A 100 -2.85 12.65 -8.16
N LYS A 101 -2.21 13.63 -7.51
CA LYS A 101 -2.82 14.95 -7.24
C LYS A 101 -2.70 15.91 -8.43
N VAL A 102 -1.75 15.69 -9.35
CA VAL A 102 -1.53 16.58 -10.52
C VAL A 102 -2.83 16.88 -11.29
N PRO A 103 -3.70 15.90 -11.61
CA PRO A 103 -4.91 16.17 -12.37
C PRO A 103 -5.95 17.04 -11.66
N ASN A 104 -5.84 17.25 -10.35
CA ASN A 104 -6.70 18.20 -9.62
C ASN A 104 -6.37 19.66 -9.95
N ASN A 105 -5.35 19.94 -10.76
CA ASN A 105 -5.01 21.30 -11.22
C ASN A 105 -4.80 22.31 -10.08
N GLY A 106 -4.16 21.88 -8.99
CA GLY A 106 -3.90 22.73 -7.82
C GLY A 106 -5.13 23.00 -6.95
N VAL A 107 -6.28 22.37 -7.19
CA VAL A 107 -7.42 22.40 -6.27
C VAL A 107 -7.03 21.66 -4.99
N VAL A 108 -7.07 22.38 -3.86
CA VAL A 108 -6.71 21.86 -2.54
C VAL A 108 -7.94 21.48 -1.73
N ASP A 109 -8.94 22.35 -1.71
CA ASP A 109 -10.20 22.14 -1.01
C ASP A 109 -11.21 21.46 -1.93
N ASP A 110 -11.84 20.39 -1.43
CA ASP A 110 -12.79 19.55 -2.17
C ASP A 110 -12.32 19.10 -3.57
N PRO A 111 -11.09 18.59 -3.71
CA PRO A 111 -10.57 18.21 -5.03
C PRO A 111 -11.35 17.01 -5.57
N PRO A 112 -11.59 16.89 -6.89
CA PRO A 112 -12.39 15.78 -7.41
C PRO A 112 -11.73 14.40 -7.25
N ILE A 113 -10.38 14.36 -7.21
CA ILE A 113 -9.62 13.16 -6.87
C ILE A 113 -9.05 13.30 -5.46
N ILE A 114 -9.39 12.35 -4.60
CA ILE A 114 -8.85 12.25 -3.26
C ILE A 114 -7.74 11.20 -3.26
N VAL A 115 -6.58 11.60 -2.73
CA VAL A 115 -5.41 10.74 -2.57
C VAL A 115 -5.09 10.64 -1.09
N THR A 116 -5.16 9.44 -0.53
CA THR A 116 -4.92 9.16 0.89
C THR A 116 -3.83 8.11 1.08
N GLY A 117 -3.23 8.07 2.26
CA GLY A 117 -2.36 6.97 2.70
C GLY A 117 -3.16 5.76 3.17
N GLN A 118 -2.74 5.20 4.31
CA GLN A 118 -3.17 3.94 4.90
C GLN A 118 -4.64 3.88 5.40
N VAL A 119 -5.60 4.08 4.49
CA VAL A 119 -7.01 3.84 4.78
C VAL A 119 -7.26 2.33 4.82
N LEU A 120 -7.95 1.85 5.85
CA LEU A 120 -8.24 0.43 6.02
C LEU A 120 -9.34 -0.01 5.04
N HIS A 121 -9.05 -1.10 4.33
CA HIS A 121 -9.99 -1.78 3.44
C HIS A 121 -10.10 -3.25 3.85
N TYR A 122 -11.28 -3.85 3.65
CA TYR A 122 -11.41 -5.30 3.79
C TYR A 122 -10.58 -6.01 2.73
N VAL A 123 -9.91 -7.09 3.13
CA VAL A 123 -9.19 -7.96 2.21
C VAL A 123 -10.23 -8.65 1.31
N PRO A 124 -10.00 -8.64 -0.01
CA PRO A 124 -10.82 -9.40 -0.96
C PRO A 124 -10.90 -10.88 -0.61
N GLY A 125 -12.13 -11.40 -0.57
CA GLY A 125 -12.42 -12.80 -0.22
C GLY A 125 -13.47 -13.00 0.87
N GLY A 126 -14.07 -11.92 1.41
CA GLY A 126 -15.22 -12.01 2.32
C GLY A 126 -14.88 -12.37 3.77
N THR A 127 -13.59 -12.51 4.11
CA THR A 127 -13.12 -12.84 5.47
C THR A 127 -13.24 -11.68 6.46
N ARG A 128 -13.55 -10.46 5.98
CA ARG A 128 -13.64 -9.21 6.78
C ARG A 128 -12.36 -8.83 7.54
N VAL A 129 -11.23 -9.46 7.21
CA VAL A 129 -9.91 -9.03 7.68
C VAL A 129 -9.60 -7.69 7.03
N GLU A 130 -9.13 -6.70 7.79
CA GLU A 130 -8.74 -5.40 7.24
C GLU A 130 -7.25 -5.34 6.93
N THR A 131 -6.90 -4.56 5.91
CA THR A 131 -5.51 -4.18 5.60
C THR A 131 -5.50 -2.82 4.91
N ALA A 132 -4.37 -2.13 4.96
CA ALA A 132 -4.20 -0.82 4.32
C ALA A 132 -3.22 -0.92 3.16
N PRO A 133 -3.54 -0.37 1.98
CA PRO A 133 -2.54 -0.06 0.98
C PRO A 133 -1.69 1.14 1.43
N ASP A 134 -0.56 1.34 0.77
CA ASP A 134 0.35 2.43 1.10
C ASP A 134 -0.16 3.78 0.56
N ALA A 135 -0.87 3.76 -0.57
CA ALA A 135 -1.70 4.87 -1.02
C ALA A 135 -2.96 4.41 -1.76
N CYS A 136 -4.02 5.20 -1.63
CA CYS A 136 -5.30 5.04 -2.29
C CYS A 136 -5.62 6.26 -3.15
N VAL A 137 -6.25 6.02 -4.30
CA VAL A 137 -6.83 7.07 -5.14
C VAL A 137 -8.31 6.77 -5.34
N ARG A 138 -9.15 7.73 -5.01
CA ARG A 138 -10.61 7.61 -5.09
C ARG A 138 -11.23 8.90 -5.61
N PRO A 139 -12.45 8.86 -6.16
CA PRO A 139 -13.18 10.09 -6.41
C PRO A 139 -13.62 10.70 -5.07
N ASN A 140 -13.75 12.02 -5.02
CA ASN A 140 -14.29 12.71 -3.85
C ASN A 140 -15.77 12.36 -3.62
N VAL A 141 -16.52 12.41 -4.71
CA VAL A 141 -17.94 12.03 -4.76
C VAL A 141 -18.08 10.94 -5.82
N ALA A 142 -18.78 9.87 -5.49
CA ALA A 142 -19.06 8.83 -6.46
C ALA A 142 -20.12 9.35 -7.45
N PHE A 143 -19.82 9.24 -8.73
CA PHE A 143 -20.71 9.73 -9.77
C PHE A 143 -21.41 8.53 -10.41
N VAL A 144 -22.60 8.18 -9.90
CA VAL A 144 -23.42 7.11 -10.49
C VAL A 144 -24.44 7.73 -11.44
N PRO A 145 -24.32 7.50 -12.75
CA PRO A 145 -25.35 7.94 -13.68
C PRO A 145 -26.67 7.23 -13.39
N LYS A 146 -27.77 7.98 -13.43
CA LYS A 146 -29.11 7.39 -13.29
C LYS A 146 -29.33 6.34 -14.38
N PRO A 147 -29.73 5.09 -14.04
CA PRO A 147 -30.00 4.08 -15.06
C PRO A 147 -31.16 4.51 -15.96
N ALA A 148 -31.07 4.25 -17.26
CA ALA A 148 -32.09 4.67 -18.24
C ALA A 148 -33.48 4.06 -17.97
N VAL A 149 -33.55 2.91 -17.31
CA VAL A 149 -34.77 2.14 -17.05
C VAL A 149 -35.17 2.09 -15.57
N SER A 150 -34.49 2.85 -14.70
CA SER A 150 -34.76 2.84 -13.26
C SER A 150 -34.85 4.26 -12.70
N THR A 151 -35.82 4.50 -11.83
CA THR A 151 -35.88 5.71 -11.00
C THR A 151 -34.93 5.63 -9.80
N VAL A 152 -34.44 4.44 -9.46
CA VAL A 152 -33.50 4.18 -8.37
C VAL A 152 -32.07 4.20 -8.90
N ILE A 153 -31.25 5.10 -8.37
CA ILE A 153 -29.81 5.12 -8.57
C ILE A 153 -29.20 4.13 -7.57
N PRO A 154 -28.57 3.02 -8.01
CA PRO A 154 -27.89 2.13 -7.08
C PRO A 154 -26.78 2.89 -6.37
N LEU A 155 -26.59 2.64 -5.08
CA LEU A 155 -25.47 3.24 -4.36
C LEU A 155 -24.17 2.75 -5.00
N PRO A 156 -23.22 3.64 -5.32
CA PRO A 156 -21.90 3.22 -5.77
C PRO A 156 -21.24 2.37 -4.67
N PRO A 157 -20.29 1.50 -5.02
CA PRO A 157 -19.47 0.86 -4.01
C PRO A 157 -18.84 1.94 -3.11
N GLY A 158 -19.26 1.95 -1.84
CA GLY A 158 -18.74 2.84 -0.82
C GLY A 158 -18.41 2.13 0.49
N ASP A 159 -17.68 2.82 1.36
CA ASP A 159 -17.39 2.35 2.71
C ASP A 159 -18.65 2.38 3.61
N THR A 160 -18.49 2.02 4.88
CA THR A 160 -19.60 2.00 5.85
C THR A 160 -20.22 3.38 6.11
N CYS A 161 -19.53 4.46 5.74
CA CYS A 161 -20.01 5.84 5.84
C CYS A 161 -20.53 6.38 4.50
N GLY A 162 -20.53 5.56 3.44
CA GLY A 162 -20.96 5.94 2.10
C GLY A 162 -19.91 6.70 1.28
N ASN A 163 -18.66 6.79 1.74
CA ASN A 163 -17.59 7.39 0.94
C ASN A 163 -17.19 6.47 -0.21
N PRO A 164 -16.77 6.98 -1.38
CA PRO A 164 -16.36 6.14 -2.49
C PRO A 164 -15.17 5.24 -2.14
N HIS A 165 -15.21 3.96 -2.53
CA HIS A 165 -14.01 3.10 -2.43
C HIS A 165 -12.85 3.62 -3.28
N ALA A 166 -11.63 3.26 -2.92
CA ALA A 166 -10.47 3.51 -3.78
C ALA A 166 -10.54 2.69 -5.08
N ARG A 167 -10.23 3.34 -6.20
CA ARG A 167 -10.18 2.73 -7.53
C ARG A 167 -8.75 2.38 -7.93
N ILE A 168 -7.76 3.06 -7.37
CA ILE A 168 -6.34 2.75 -7.58
C ILE A 168 -5.67 2.54 -6.23
N MET A 169 -4.93 1.43 -6.10
CA MET A 169 -4.14 1.11 -4.92
C MET A 169 -2.65 1.15 -5.25
N CYS A 170 -1.83 1.54 -4.28
CA CYS A 170 -0.38 1.55 -4.42
C CYS A 170 0.26 0.80 -3.26
N GLU A 171 1.31 0.03 -3.57
CA GLU A 171 2.11 -0.70 -2.60
C GLU A 171 3.60 -0.48 -2.86
N VAL A 172 4.32 -0.11 -1.82
CA VAL A 172 5.77 0.13 -1.84
C VAL A 172 6.43 -0.86 -0.88
N ALA A 173 7.41 -1.61 -1.38
CA ALA A 173 8.20 -2.53 -0.58
C ALA A 173 9.66 -2.11 -0.60
N VAL A 174 10.24 -1.88 0.60
CA VAL A 174 11.69 -1.69 0.77
C VAL A 174 12.31 -2.99 1.31
N GLY A 175 12.00 -3.41 2.53
CA GLY A 175 12.44 -4.71 3.06
C GLY A 175 11.57 -5.92 2.65
N GLN A 176 10.28 -5.71 2.36
CA GLN A 176 9.32 -6.82 2.16
C GLN A 176 9.62 -7.68 0.94
N SER A 177 9.29 -8.97 0.99
CA SER A 177 9.56 -9.89 -0.12
C SER A 177 8.73 -9.56 -1.38
N VAL A 178 9.31 -9.81 -2.56
CA VAL A 178 8.60 -9.64 -3.85
C VAL A 178 7.35 -10.50 -3.92
N GLY A 179 7.39 -11.70 -3.32
CA GLY A 179 6.26 -12.61 -3.26
C GLY A 179 5.10 -12.07 -2.45
N GLU A 180 5.36 -11.46 -1.28
CA GLU A 180 4.32 -10.85 -0.45
C GLU A 180 3.72 -9.61 -1.11
N LEU A 181 4.56 -8.73 -1.66
CA LEU A 181 4.12 -7.57 -2.44
C LEU A 181 3.19 -8.01 -3.58
N GLY A 182 3.61 -9.02 -4.35
CA GLY A 182 2.83 -9.57 -5.45
C GLY A 182 1.49 -10.15 -5.02
N ARG A 183 1.44 -10.89 -3.89
CA ARG A 183 0.19 -11.43 -3.34
C ARG A 183 -0.77 -10.31 -2.92
N LYS A 184 -0.28 -9.28 -2.23
CA LYS A 184 -1.11 -8.15 -1.79
C LYS A 184 -1.67 -7.35 -2.99
N CYS A 185 -0.85 -7.09 -4.00
CA CYS A 185 -1.34 -6.43 -5.22
C CYS A 185 -2.36 -7.28 -5.97
N SER A 186 -2.14 -8.59 -6.02
CA SER A 186 -3.06 -9.54 -6.66
C SER A 186 -4.37 -9.69 -5.90
N SER A 187 -4.36 -9.51 -4.58
CA SER A 187 -5.60 -9.45 -3.80
C SER A 187 -6.35 -8.18 -4.16
N TRP A 188 -5.71 -7.00 -4.11
CA TRP A 188 -6.37 -5.73 -4.43
C TRP A 188 -7.05 -5.71 -5.80
N ILE A 189 -6.37 -6.14 -6.86
CA ILE A 189 -6.95 -6.08 -8.22
C ILE A 189 -8.14 -7.03 -8.42
N ARG A 190 -8.40 -7.97 -7.49
CA ARG A 190 -9.59 -8.84 -7.52
C ARG A 190 -10.83 -8.15 -7.00
N GLU A 191 -10.70 -7.04 -6.28
CA GLU A 191 -11.86 -6.25 -5.89
C GLU A 191 -12.52 -5.66 -7.14
N PRO A 192 -13.84 -5.83 -7.30
CA PRO A 192 -14.54 -5.39 -8.50
C PRO A 192 -14.45 -3.88 -8.72
N TYR A 193 -14.32 -3.10 -7.64
CA TYR A 193 -14.19 -1.65 -7.68
C TYR A 193 -12.73 -1.18 -7.89
N VAL A 194 -11.72 -2.02 -7.67
CA VAL A 194 -10.31 -1.62 -7.90
C VAL A 194 -9.96 -1.79 -9.36
N ARG A 195 -9.60 -0.69 -10.03
CA ARG A 195 -9.32 -0.60 -11.46
C ARG A 195 -7.85 -0.78 -11.79
N ALA A 196 -6.97 -0.31 -10.90
CA ALA A 196 -5.53 -0.44 -11.07
C ALA A 196 -4.80 -0.64 -9.74
N VAL A 197 -3.66 -1.32 -9.79
CA VAL A 197 -2.73 -1.43 -8.65
C VAL A 197 -1.32 -1.18 -9.15
N ILE A 198 -0.58 -0.28 -8.49
CA ILE A 198 0.85 -0.08 -8.72
C ILE A 198 1.63 -0.76 -7.60
N SER A 199 2.62 -1.57 -7.97
CA SER A 199 3.60 -2.08 -7.02
C SER A 199 4.98 -1.53 -7.32
N ILE A 200 5.70 -1.10 -6.29
CA ILE A 200 7.08 -0.61 -6.38
C ILE A 200 7.91 -1.40 -5.37
N LYS A 201 8.95 -2.07 -5.85
CA LYS A 201 9.94 -2.76 -5.02
C LYS A 201 11.27 -2.06 -5.14
N ILE A 202 11.81 -1.68 -4.00
CA ILE A 202 13.17 -1.20 -3.81
C ILE A 202 13.98 -2.42 -3.31
N LEU A 203 14.98 -2.86 -4.08
CA LEU A 203 15.81 -4.01 -3.71
C LEU A 203 16.96 -3.55 -2.82
N GLU A 204 17.60 -4.46 -2.09
CA GLU A 204 18.79 -4.15 -1.30
C GLU A 204 19.90 -3.48 -2.14
N PRO A 205 20.70 -2.58 -1.53
CA PRO A 205 21.78 -1.93 -2.23
C PRO A 205 22.91 -2.93 -2.48
N ILE A 206 23.67 -2.71 -3.54
CA ILE A 206 24.94 -3.41 -3.71
C ILE A 206 25.96 -2.75 -2.78
N LEU A 207 26.31 -3.46 -1.72
CA LEU A 207 27.28 -3.01 -0.73
C LEU A 207 28.62 -2.69 -1.40
N ASN A 208 29.30 -1.65 -0.91
CA ASN A 208 30.60 -1.18 -1.38
C ASN A 208 30.66 -0.64 -2.81
N MET A 209 29.53 -0.51 -3.52
CA MET A 209 29.48 0.11 -4.84
C MET A 209 28.61 1.37 -4.80
N ARG A 210 29.21 2.51 -5.14
CA ARG A 210 28.55 3.82 -5.15
C ARG A 210 28.71 4.48 -6.50
N GLU A 211 27.67 5.20 -6.91
CA GLU A 211 27.68 6.03 -8.10
C GLU A 211 28.67 7.19 -7.88
N PRO A 212 29.69 7.37 -8.75
CA PRO A 212 30.73 8.38 -8.54
C PRO A 212 30.20 9.82 -8.43
N THR A 213 29.18 10.15 -9.20
CA THR A 213 28.66 11.53 -9.30
C THR A 213 27.81 11.93 -8.10
N THR A 214 27.04 11.00 -7.54
CA THR A 214 26.05 11.30 -6.49
C THR A 214 26.45 10.76 -5.13
N GLY A 215 27.35 9.78 -5.08
CA GLY A 215 27.70 9.03 -3.88
C GLY A 215 26.63 8.03 -3.43
N TYR A 216 25.53 7.88 -4.16
CA TYR A 216 24.45 6.95 -3.81
C TYR A 216 24.87 5.50 -4.06
N TYR A 217 24.39 4.58 -3.21
CA TYR A 217 24.57 3.16 -3.47
C TYR A 217 23.87 2.73 -4.76
N TYR A 218 24.47 1.80 -5.49
CA TYR A 218 23.80 1.16 -6.60
C TYR A 218 22.66 0.27 -6.12
N ARG A 219 21.48 0.45 -6.69
CA ARG A 219 20.25 -0.21 -6.29
C ARG A 219 19.34 -0.45 -7.49
N ALA A 220 18.92 -1.70 -7.64
CA ALA A 220 17.88 -2.07 -8.59
C ALA A 220 16.49 -1.85 -7.96
N MET A 221 15.51 -1.54 -8.80
CA MET A 221 14.12 -1.35 -8.42
C MET A 221 13.23 -1.99 -9.47
N THR A 222 12.03 -2.41 -9.07
CA THR A 222 11.06 -2.96 -10.02
C THR A 222 9.69 -2.37 -9.79
N ALA A 223 8.95 -2.10 -10.85
CA ALA A 223 7.56 -1.69 -10.77
C ALA A 223 6.66 -2.65 -11.54
N LYS A 224 5.42 -2.80 -11.09
CA LYS A 224 4.36 -3.48 -11.85
C LYS A 224 3.07 -2.68 -11.83
N LEU A 225 2.36 -2.73 -12.94
CA LEU A 225 0.99 -2.21 -13.06
C LEU A 225 0.04 -3.37 -13.33
N TYR A 226 -0.93 -3.53 -12.43
CA TYR A 226 -2.04 -4.44 -12.59
C TYR A 226 -3.26 -3.60 -13.00
N ARG A 227 -3.96 -4.02 -14.06
CA ARG A 227 -5.22 -3.40 -14.50
C ARG A 227 -6.25 -4.48 -14.76
N GLN A 228 -7.50 -4.23 -14.38
CA GLN A 228 -8.58 -5.18 -14.62
C GLN A 228 -8.67 -5.50 -16.13
N GLY A 229 -8.71 -6.78 -16.47
CA GLY A 229 -8.84 -7.25 -17.86
C GLY A 229 -7.61 -7.04 -18.75
N MET A 230 -6.45 -6.65 -18.20
CA MET A 230 -5.23 -6.42 -18.97
C MET A 230 -4.06 -7.26 -18.48
N ALA A 231 -3.11 -7.54 -19.38
CA ALA A 231 -1.84 -8.14 -19.00
C ALA A 231 -1.04 -7.22 -18.06
N VAL A 232 -0.37 -7.83 -17.09
CA VAL A 232 0.48 -7.09 -16.14
C VAL A 232 1.66 -6.49 -16.88
N GLN A 233 1.89 -5.20 -16.67
CA GLN A 233 3.07 -4.50 -17.19
C GLN A 233 4.12 -4.42 -16.09
N SER A 234 5.40 -4.47 -16.47
CA SER A 234 6.51 -4.48 -15.53
C SER A 234 7.70 -3.69 -16.03
N TRP A 235 8.41 -3.06 -15.10
CA TRP A 235 9.61 -2.28 -15.36
C TRP A 235 10.71 -2.69 -14.39
N ASP A 236 11.93 -2.83 -14.91
CA ASP A 236 13.15 -2.84 -14.12
C ASP A 236 13.83 -1.47 -14.27
N PHE A 237 14.05 -0.79 -13.14
CA PHE A 237 14.62 0.56 -13.08
C PHE A 237 15.59 0.65 -11.89
N GLY A 238 16.09 1.85 -11.59
CA GLY A 238 17.17 2.06 -10.62
C GLY A 238 18.43 2.60 -11.29
N ASN A 239 19.43 2.94 -10.47
CA ASN A 239 20.75 3.38 -10.97
C ASN A 239 21.65 2.19 -11.36
N ILE A 240 21.17 0.96 -11.26
CA ILE A 240 21.78 -0.23 -11.86
C ILE A 240 20.70 -1.16 -12.40
N LYS A 241 20.99 -1.90 -13.48
CA LYS A 241 20.08 -2.95 -13.96
C LYS A 241 19.95 -4.06 -12.94
N LYS A 242 18.75 -4.62 -12.84
CA LYS A 242 18.49 -5.80 -12.03
C LYS A 242 19.39 -6.96 -12.49
N HIS A 243 20.05 -7.62 -11.54
CA HIS A 243 21.04 -8.69 -11.76
C HIS A 243 22.39 -8.27 -12.38
N SER A 244 22.56 -7.01 -12.76
CA SER A 244 23.86 -6.52 -13.23
C SER A 244 24.83 -6.32 -12.07
N ARG A 245 26.11 -6.59 -12.32
CA ARG A 245 27.23 -6.31 -11.41
C ARG A 245 28.20 -5.29 -11.99
N ASP A 246 27.92 -4.79 -13.20
CA ASP A 246 28.78 -3.87 -13.94
C ASP A 246 27.97 -2.63 -14.36
N PRO A 247 27.75 -1.68 -13.44
CA PRO A 247 26.95 -0.49 -13.74
C PRO A 247 27.61 0.44 -14.77
N VAL A 248 28.90 0.25 -15.07
CA VAL A 248 29.64 1.12 -16.00
C VAL A 248 29.41 0.68 -17.44
N ASN A 249 29.57 -0.62 -17.72
CA ASN A 249 29.42 -1.14 -19.08
C ASN A 249 28.01 -1.63 -19.38
N ASP A 250 27.13 -1.71 -18.37
CA ASP A 250 25.74 -2.13 -18.50
C ASP A 250 24.77 -1.14 -17.82
N PRO A 251 24.70 0.12 -18.31
CA PRO A 251 23.95 1.19 -17.65
C PRO A 251 22.43 0.97 -17.75
N PRO A 252 21.66 1.33 -16.71
CA PRO A 252 20.20 1.18 -16.72
C PRO A 252 19.55 2.10 -17.77
N GLY A 253 18.42 1.65 -18.33
CA GLY A 253 17.66 2.47 -19.29
C GLY A 253 16.89 3.62 -18.64
N CYS A 254 16.55 3.54 -17.35
CA CYS A 254 15.88 4.60 -16.60
C CYS A 254 16.90 5.63 -16.09
N ASN A 255 17.37 6.51 -16.97
CA ASN A 255 18.49 7.42 -16.69
C ASN A 255 18.15 8.92 -16.76
N ALA A 256 16.93 9.27 -17.16
CA ALA A 256 16.45 10.65 -17.25
C ALA A 256 14.94 10.73 -16.95
N PRO A 257 14.43 11.89 -16.51
CA PRO A 257 12.99 12.09 -16.35
C PRO A 257 12.29 12.10 -17.71
N ASN A 258 10.98 11.83 -17.69
CA ASN A 258 10.09 11.88 -18.86
C ASN A 258 10.40 10.87 -19.99
N LEU A 259 11.14 9.79 -19.70
CA LEU A 259 11.31 8.69 -20.64
C LEU A 259 10.02 7.88 -20.72
N ALA A 260 9.35 7.89 -21.88
CA ALA A 260 8.06 7.21 -22.07
C ALA A 260 8.09 5.72 -21.70
N ALA A 261 9.20 5.03 -21.96
CA ALA A 261 9.39 3.62 -21.59
C ALA A 261 9.39 3.36 -20.08
N TYR A 262 9.58 4.39 -19.26
CA TYR A 262 9.65 4.34 -17.79
C TYR A 262 8.55 5.17 -17.11
N GLN A 263 7.44 5.38 -17.81
CA GLN A 263 6.24 6.00 -17.28
C GLN A 263 5.12 4.98 -17.10
N ILE A 264 4.57 4.89 -15.89
CA ILE A 264 3.33 4.16 -15.66
C ILE A 264 2.18 5.12 -15.96
N THR A 265 1.37 4.76 -16.95
CA THR A 265 0.25 5.57 -17.43
C THR A 265 -1.08 4.89 -17.08
N ILE A 266 -1.93 5.60 -16.34
CA ILE A 266 -3.28 5.12 -15.97
C ILE A 266 -4.30 6.16 -16.42
N PRO A 267 -5.34 5.80 -17.20
CA PRO A 267 -6.39 6.75 -17.56
C PRO A 267 -7.08 7.32 -16.33
N ILE A 268 -7.29 8.64 -16.29
CA ILE A 268 -7.94 9.31 -15.16
C ILE A 268 -9.39 8.83 -15.01
N SER A 269 -10.04 8.45 -16.10
CA SER A 269 -11.38 7.87 -16.12
C SER A 269 -11.54 6.64 -15.23
N GLU A 270 -10.47 5.88 -14.95
CA GLU A 270 -10.52 4.72 -14.06
C GLU A 270 -10.88 5.11 -12.62
N VAL A 271 -10.57 6.34 -12.19
CA VAL A 271 -10.96 6.84 -10.85
C VAL A 271 -12.45 7.14 -10.74
N PHE A 272 -13.09 7.49 -11.85
CA PHE A 272 -14.52 7.82 -11.91
C PHE A 272 -15.37 6.66 -12.43
N TRP A 273 -14.80 5.45 -12.50
CA TRP A 273 -15.50 4.27 -13.01
C TRP A 273 -16.56 3.79 -12.00
N ASP A 274 -17.81 4.20 -12.24
CA ASP A 274 -19.00 3.88 -11.44
C ASP A 274 -20.18 3.49 -12.34
N PRO A 275 -20.11 2.33 -13.03
CA PRO A 275 -21.14 1.95 -13.99
C PRO A 275 -22.45 1.57 -13.28
N PRO A 276 -23.63 1.88 -13.87
CA PRO A 276 -24.88 1.30 -13.42
C PRO A 276 -24.89 -0.20 -13.70
N TYR A 277 -25.76 -0.95 -13.01
CA TYR A 277 -25.98 -2.37 -13.30
C TYR A 277 -27.32 -2.58 -14.02
N PRO A 278 -27.36 -3.35 -15.13
CA PRO A 278 -26.22 -3.89 -15.87
C PRO A 278 -25.38 -2.78 -16.53
N ILE A 279 -24.08 -3.04 -16.76
CA ILE A 279 -23.17 -2.08 -17.40
C ILE A 279 -23.62 -1.87 -18.86
N PRO A 280 -24.00 -0.64 -19.26
CA PRO A 280 -24.42 -0.38 -20.63
C PRO A 280 -23.25 -0.57 -21.62
N PRO A 281 -23.51 -1.09 -22.83
CA PRO A 281 -22.50 -1.10 -23.89
C PRO A 281 -21.97 0.32 -24.14
N GLY A 282 -20.65 0.48 -24.14
CA GLY A 282 -20.01 1.78 -24.36
C GLY A 282 -20.06 2.75 -23.17
N TYR A 283 -20.38 2.27 -21.96
CA TYR A 283 -20.33 3.11 -20.76
C TYR A 283 -19.00 3.86 -20.65
N THR A 284 -19.10 5.18 -20.52
CA THR A 284 -17.97 6.09 -20.34
C THR A 284 -18.14 6.81 -19.00
N PRO A 285 -17.16 6.75 -18.10
CA PRO A 285 -17.17 7.51 -16.85
C PRO A 285 -17.34 9.01 -17.10
N ALA A 286 -18.16 9.67 -16.29
CA ALA A 286 -18.21 11.12 -16.28
C ALA A 286 -17.00 11.67 -15.50
N ILE A 287 -16.22 12.53 -16.14
CA ILE A 287 -15.06 13.17 -15.53
C ILE A 287 -15.41 14.62 -15.19
N PRO A 288 -15.17 15.09 -13.95
CA PRO A 288 -15.37 16.48 -13.57
C PRO A 288 -14.58 17.45 -14.47
N LEU A 289 -15.20 18.57 -14.86
CA LEU A 289 -14.63 19.53 -15.83
C LEU A 289 -13.34 20.21 -15.39
N ASN A 290 -13.08 20.27 -14.08
CA ASN A 290 -11.88 20.87 -13.50
C ASN A 290 -10.67 19.92 -13.46
N ILE A 291 -10.83 18.67 -13.92
CA ILE A 291 -9.73 17.73 -14.06
C ILE A 291 -8.91 18.06 -15.30
N VAL A 292 -7.59 18.09 -15.16
CA VAL A 292 -6.65 18.34 -16.26
C VAL A 292 -5.93 17.06 -16.70
N GLY A 293 -5.78 16.93 -18.02
CA GLY A 293 -5.12 15.78 -18.65
C GLY A 293 -6.04 14.57 -18.81
N THR A 294 -5.51 13.52 -19.44
CA THR A 294 -6.24 12.27 -19.71
C THR A 294 -5.71 11.09 -18.91
N ASN A 295 -4.46 11.16 -18.45
CA ASN A 295 -3.78 10.09 -17.75
C ASN A 295 -3.04 10.61 -16.51
N PHE A 296 -3.02 9.80 -15.46
CA PHE A 296 -1.95 9.85 -14.47
C PHE A 296 -0.66 9.37 -15.12
N VAL A 297 0.43 10.09 -14.87
CA VAL A 297 1.77 9.75 -15.38
C VAL A 297 2.72 9.66 -14.19
N VAL A 298 3.02 8.43 -13.77
CA VAL A 298 4.02 8.16 -12.73
C VAL A 298 5.36 7.94 -13.40
N ASP A 299 6.27 8.89 -13.23
CA ASP A 299 7.64 8.84 -13.76
C ASP A 299 8.56 8.05 -12.80
N LEU A 300 8.94 6.84 -13.21
CA LEU A 300 9.76 5.94 -12.40
C LEU A 300 11.16 6.48 -12.14
N TYR A 301 11.70 7.34 -13.02
CA TYR A 301 12.99 7.99 -12.76
C TYR A 301 12.90 8.89 -11.54
N ARG A 302 11.81 9.64 -11.39
CA ARG A 302 11.62 10.53 -10.23
C ARG A 302 11.41 9.74 -8.93
N ILE A 303 10.72 8.60 -9.00
CA ILE A 303 10.64 7.68 -7.85
C ILE A 303 12.02 7.15 -7.48
N GLN A 304 12.81 6.73 -8.48
CA GLN A 304 14.19 6.28 -8.27
C GLN A 304 15.04 7.32 -7.58
N ARG A 305 14.96 8.60 -7.97
CA ARG A 305 15.73 9.67 -7.33
C ARG A 305 15.39 9.82 -5.86
N VAL A 306 14.11 9.78 -5.50
CA VAL A 306 13.67 9.82 -4.11
C VAL A 306 14.20 8.62 -3.32
N ALA A 307 14.06 7.41 -3.87
CA ALA A 307 14.53 6.19 -3.22
C ALA A 307 16.05 6.19 -2.96
N LEU A 308 16.85 6.71 -3.91
CA LEU A 308 18.31 6.82 -3.76
C LEU A 308 18.72 7.92 -2.78
N GLN A 309 17.97 9.02 -2.73
CA GLN A 309 18.23 10.15 -1.82
C GLN A 309 17.89 9.85 -0.37
N ALA A 310 16.84 9.07 -0.12
CA ALA A 310 16.37 8.79 1.24
C ALA A 310 17.26 7.78 2.02
N GLN A 311 18.33 7.28 1.41
CA GLN A 311 19.21 6.26 1.98
C GLN A 311 20.68 6.60 1.76
N ILE A 312 21.04 7.85 2.06
CA ILE A 312 22.44 8.29 2.17
C ILE A 312 23.06 7.54 3.38
N PRO A 313 24.32 7.06 3.23
CA PRO A 313 25.02 6.22 4.23
C PRO A 313 24.98 6.71 5.67
#